data_AF-A0AA91DHB5-F1
#
_entry.id   AF-A0AA91DHB5-F1
#
_cell.length_a   1.000
_cell.length_b   1.000
_cell.length_c   1.000
_cell.angle_alpha   90.00
_cell.angle_beta   90.00
_cell.angle_gamma   90.00
#
_symmetry.space_group_name_H-M   'P 1'
#
loop_
_entity.id
_entity.type
_entity.pdbx_description
1 polymer ?
#
loop_
_entity_poly.entity_id
_entity_poly.type
_entity_poly.pdbx_seq_one_letter_code
_entity_poly.pdbx_strand_id
1 'polypeptide(L)'
;MRIETGVAVNRQFLIVSCSKLEERFDGFARLCLFTPDKPMQWRYFDLPLTISAAALQSAGGSDGSAQAFVFAAEDGDIVRLPVGKPPVMERIAGAGLWDDDSEGWGYMNAVRQIGARLYACGDGGQVYCRENDGEGDSEGEGEWVHVDHGLLQPSEGEHNLMLNAIAGPGEDSIYLAGWDSDRNAGLLFHRGADGAWTPVPVETAKLTGLCVEGPDAVWACGHGGALLHGSHAGGFTDVSALDDTRNYSDVAIYGDKVYLATAEGLFLREGDAVEPVDTGLVPAHADGHVLQAVDGVLWSIGYRDIVRFDGTSWERIVFPGNPPIA
;
A
#
# COMPACT_ATOMS: atom_id res chain seq x y z
N MET A 1 -4.38 -8.88 17.89
CA MET A 1 -3.26 -8.19 17.21
C MET A 1 -3.85 -7.12 16.30
N ARG A 2 -3.11 -6.06 15.95
CA ARG A 2 -3.58 -5.12 14.93
C ARG A 2 -2.98 -5.53 13.60
N ILE A 3 -3.80 -5.68 12.56
CA ILE A 3 -3.32 -5.84 11.19
C ILE A 3 -2.86 -4.46 10.72
N GLU A 4 -1.62 -4.33 10.26
CA GLU A 4 -1.08 -3.05 9.78
C GLU A 4 -1.14 -2.96 8.26
N THR A 5 -0.95 -4.08 7.55
CA THR A 5 -1.05 -4.15 6.09
C THR A 5 -1.25 -5.58 5.63
N GLY A 6 -1.55 -5.80 4.36
CA GLY A 6 -1.69 -7.13 3.79
C GLY A 6 -1.61 -7.14 2.26
N VAL A 7 -1.34 -8.33 1.74
CA VAL A 7 -1.27 -8.57 0.31
C VAL A 7 -1.86 -9.92 -0.07
N ALA A 8 -2.82 -9.89 -0.99
CA ALA A 8 -3.44 -11.05 -1.60
C ALA A 8 -2.77 -11.37 -2.93
N VAL A 9 -2.44 -12.65 -3.13
CA VAL A 9 -1.98 -13.17 -4.43
C VAL A 9 -3.17 -13.50 -5.32
N ASN A 10 -4.20 -14.08 -4.71
CA ASN A 10 -5.41 -14.54 -5.38
C ASN A 10 -6.51 -14.70 -4.33
N ARG A 11 -7.66 -15.24 -4.72
CA ARG A 11 -8.76 -15.39 -3.78
C ARG A 11 -8.48 -16.36 -2.64
N GLN A 12 -7.54 -17.30 -2.76
CA GLN A 12 -7.23 -18.30 -1.73
C GLN A 12 -5.90 -18.06 -1.01
N PHE A 13 -5.23 -16.93 -1.26
CA PHE A 13 -3.92 -16.69 -0.66
C PHE A 13 -3.74 -15.22 -0.30
N LEU A 14 -3.70 -14.97 1.00
CA LEU A 14 -3.51 -13.67 1.63
C LEU A 14 -2.41 -13.80 2.67
N ILE A 15 -1.54 -12.81 2.76
CA ILE A 15 -0.64 -12.63 3.89
C ILE A 15 -0.90 -11.25 4.50
N VAL A 16 -0.99 -11.19 5.82
CA VAL A 16 -1.15 -9.94 6.57
C VAL A 16 0.00 -9.77 7.54
N SER A 17 0.46 -8.54 7.69
CA SER A 17 1.37 -8.17 8.75
C SER A 17 0.59 -7.65 9.95
N CYS A 18 0.97 -8.11 11.13
CA CYS A 18 0.32 -7.73 12.38
C CYS A 18 1.33 -7.19 13.39
N SER A 19 0.94 -6.14 14.11
CA SER A 19 1.67 -5.62 15.26
C SER A 19 0.97 -5.99 16.58
N LYS A 20 1.71 -5.82 17.69
CA LYS A 20 1.13 -5.73 19.03
C LYS A 20 0.95 -4.25 19.35
N LEU A 21 -0.27 -3.83 19.62
CA LEU A 21 -0.59 -2.43 19.97
C LEU A 21 0.26 -1.88 21.12
N GLU A 22 0.58 -2.71 22.11
CA GLU A 22 1.33 -2.34 23.32
C GLU A 22 2.86 -2.31 23.11
N GLU A 23 3.37 -2.97 22.07
CA GLU A 23 4.81 -3.12 21.76
C GLU A 23 5.13 -2.59 20.34
N ARG A 24 4.25 -1.77 19.74
CA ARG A 24 4.36 -1.40 18.32
C ARG A 24 5.63 -0.60 17.98
N PHE A 25 6.27 -0.01 18.98
CA PHE A 25 7.51 0.75 18.84
C PHE A 25 8.76 -0.08 19.23
N ASP A 26 8.57 -1.33 19.68
CA ASP A 26 9.66 -2.19 20.14
C ASP A 26 10.16 -3.14 19.03
N GLY A 27 9.77 -2.89 17.77
CA GLY A 27 10.17 -3.69 16.61
C GLY A 27 9.55 -5.08 16.62
N PHE A 28 8.25 -5.18 16.29
CA PHE A 28 7.55 -6.47 16.20
C PHE A 28 6.55 -6.52 15.06
N ALA A 29 6.70 -7.54 14.21
CA ALA A 29 5.71 -7.92 13.23
C ALA A 29 5.47 -9.43 13.26
N ARG A 30 4.21 -9.83 13.15
CA ARG A 30 3.82 -11.21 12.86
C ARG A 30 3.22 -11.29 11.47
N LEU A 31 3.89 -12.00 10.58
CA LEU A 31 3.38 -12.29 9.25
C LEU A 31 2.47 -13.51 9.33
N CYS A 32 1.18 -13.33 9.02
CA CYS A 32 0.14 -14.35 9.06
C CYS A 32 -0.32 -14.72 7.65
N LEU A 33 -0.15 -15.98 7.27
CA LEU A 33 -0.46 -16.52 5.95
C LEU A 33 -1.77 -17.30 6.00
N PHE A 34 -2.75 -16.85 5.22
CA PHE A 34 -4.04 -17.49 5.01
C PHE A 34 -4.02 -18.40 3.78
N THR A 35 -4.31 -19.68 3.98
CA THR A 35 -4.47 -20.70 2.94
C THR A 35 -5.66 -21.60 3.29
N PRO A 36 -6.89 -21.29 2.83
CA PRO A 36 -8.12 -21.92 3.31
C PRO A 36 -8.23 -23.41 2.97
N ASP A 37 -7.59 -23.84 1.89
CA ASP A 37 -7.57 -25.25 1.45
C ASP A 37 -6.67 -26.15 2.31
N LYS A 38 -5.94 -25.58 3.27
CA LYS A 38 -5.09 -26.34 4.20
C LYS A 38 -5.84 -26.61 5.52
N PRO A 39 -5.57 -27.75 6.18
CA PRO A 39 -6.19 -28.07 7.48
C PRO A 39 -5.96 -26.98 8.54
N MET A 40 -4.75 -26.40 8.55
CA MET A 40 -4.44 -25.20 9.30
C MET A 40 -4.45 -24.02 8.34
N GLN A 41 -5.55 -23.27 8.37
CA GLN A 41 -5.78 -22.17 7.44
C GLN A 41 -4.82 -21.00 7.65
N TRP A 42 -4.35 -20.80 8.89
CA TRP A 42 -3.45 -19.72 9.24
C TRP A 42 -2.11 -20.24 9.74
N ARG A 43 -1.02 -19.79 9.12
CA ARG A 43 0.36 -19.99 9.59
C ARG A 43 0.96 -18.65 9.92
N TYR A 44 1.94 -18.62 10.81
CA TYR A 44 2.63 -17.37 11.11
C TYR A 44 4.11 -17.57 11.39
N PHE A 45 4.85 -16.47 11.25
CA PHE A 45 6.18 -16.31 11.79
C PHE A 45 6.39 -14.86 12.23
N ASP A 46 7.33 -14.66 13.16
CA ASP A 46 7.58 -13.37 13.78
C ASP A 46 8.89 -12.77 13.24
N LEU A 47 8.91 -11.45 13.14
CA LEU A 47 10.03 -10.64 12.71
C LEU A 47 10.27 -9.51 13.73
N PRO A 48 11.53 -9.19 14.05
CA PRO A 48 11.87 -8.11 14.97
C PRO A 48 11.86 -6.74 14.26
N LEU A 49 10.79 -6.44 13.52
CA LEU A 49 10.66 -5.27 12.65
C LEU A 49 9.27 -4.66 12.75
N THR A 50 9.14 -3.35 12.55
CA THR A 50 7.83 -2.70 12.39
C THR A 50 7.51 -2.57 10.90
N ILE A 51 6.61 -3.40 10.40
CA ILE A 51 6.19 -3.40 8.99
C ILE A 51 5.12 -2.33 8.76
N SER A 52 5.37 -1.46 7.79
CA SER A 52 4.47 -0.37 7.37
C SER A 52 3.74 -0.67 6.07
N ALA A 53 4.36 -1.39 5.13
CA ALA A 53 3.80 -1.62 3.80
C ALA A 53 4.03 -3.03 3.27
N ALA A 54 3.16 -3.46 2.36
CA ALA A 54 3.24 -4.74 1.69
C ALA A 54 2.89 -4.63 0.19
N ALA A 55 3.59 -5.41 -0.63
CA ALA A 55 3.33 -5.55 -2.05
C ALA A 55 3.54 -7.00 -2.51
N LEU A 56 2.99 -7.29 -3.69
CA LEU A 56 3.30 -8.51 -4.42
C LEU A 56 4.23 -8.15 -5.58
N GLN A 57 5.35 -8.84 -5.67
CA GLN A 57 6.21 -8.86 -6.85
C GLN A 57 5.87 -10.10 -7.67
N SER A 58 5.56 -9.92 -8.94
CA SER A 58 5.41 -11.01 -9.91
C SER A 58 6.49 -10.89 -10.98
N ALA A 59 7.33 -11.91 -11.16
CA ALA A 59 8.23 -11.97 -12.30
C ALA A 59 7.40 -12.21 -13.57
N GLY A 60 7.58 -11.39 -14.60
CA GLY A 60 6.82 -11.43 -15.86
C GLY A 60 7.05 -12.67 -16.76
N GLY A 61 7.42 -13.82 -16.19
CA GLY A 61 7.57 -15.08 -16.90
C GLY A 61 6.23 -15.62 -17.38
N SER A 62 6.23 -16.31 -18.53
CA SER A 62 5.04 -16.80 -19.25
C SER A 62 4.14 -17.78 -18.48
N ASP A 63 4.52 -18.20 -17.27
CA ASP A 63 3.77 -19.14 -16.42
C ASP A 63 3.36 -18.51 -15.06
N GLY A 64 3.65 -17.23 -14.82
CA GLY A 64 3.26 -16.52 -13.59
C GLY A 64 3.80 -17.11 -12.28
N SER A 65 4.80 -17.99 -12.34
CA SER A 65 5.12 -18.93 -11.26
C SER A 65 6.11 -18.41 -10.20
N ALA A 66 6.86 -17.34 -10.48
CA ALA A 66 7.76 -16.72 -9.52
C ALA A 66 7.15 -15.44 -8.96
N GLN A 67 6.46 -15.57 -7.83
CA GLN A 67 5.93 -14.45 -7.05
C GLN A 67 6.68 -14.32 -5.73
N ALA A 68 6.80 -13.10 -5.21
CA ALA A 68 7.33 -12.83 -3.89
C ALA A 68 6.46 -11.80 -3.18
N PHE A 69 6.17 -12.06 -1.91
CA PHE A 69 5.67 -11.03 -1.03
C PHE A 69 6.81 -10.11 -0.64
N VAL A 70 6.56 -8.81 -0.64
CA VAL A 70 7.54 -7.80 -0.27
C VAL A 70 6.93 -6.99 0.85
N PHE A 71 7.64 -6.88 1.97
CA PHE A 71 7.24 -6.03 3.08
C PHE A 71 8.32 -5.00 3.31
N ALA A 72 7.92 -3.74 3.46
CA ALA A 72 8.80 -2.68 3.91
C ALA A 72 8.56 -2.42 5.39
N ALA A 73 9.65 -2.33 6.15
CA ALA A 73 9.65 -1.85 7.51
C ALA A 73 9.88 -0.34 7.56
N GLU A 74 9.44 0.29 8.65
CA GLU A 74 9.55 1.74 8.88
C GLU A 74 11.01 2.24 8.73
N ASP A 75 12.00 1.47 9.18
CA ASP A 75 13.42 1.83 9.18
C ASP A 75 14.23 1.25 7.99
N GLY A 76 13.57 1.01 6.85
CA GLY A 76 14.26 0.69 5.59
C GLY A 76 14.63 -0.78 5.36
N ASP A 77 14.38 -1.67 6.32
CA ASP A 77 14.45 -3.12 6.06
C ASP A 77 13.35 -3.57 5.10
N ILE A 78 13.71 -4.42 4.15
CA ILE A 78 12.81 -5.04 3.19
C ILE A 78 12.83 -6.56 3.39
N VAL A 79 11.67 -7.14 3.67
CA VAL A 79 11.50 -8.59 3.75
C VAL A 79 10.91 -9.06 2.42
N ARG A 80 11.68 -9.82 1.65
CA ARG A 80 11.19 -10.52 0.46
C ARG A 80 10.94 -11.98 0.79
N LEU A 81 9.71 -12.44 0.59
CA LEU A 81 9.31 -13.83 0.79
C LEU A 81 8.84 -14.42 -0.54
N PRO A 82 9.75 -14.99 -1.34
CA PRO A 82 9.38 -15.72 -2.55
C PRO A 82 8.50 -16.91 -2.21
N VAL A 83 7.44 -17.12 -2.99
CA VAL A 83 6.46 -18.18 -2.74
C VAL A 83 7.16 -19.55 -2.81
N GLY A 84 7.08 -20.31 -1.72
CA GLY A 84 7.69 -21.62 -1.59
C GLY A 84 9.19 -21.62 -1.24
N LYS A 85 9.80 -20.46 -0.99
CA LYS A 85 11.21 -20.32 -0.59
C LYS A 85 11.34 -19.59 0.76
N PRO A 86 12.51 -19.68 1.43
CA PRO A 86 12.79 -18.90 2.64
C PRO A 86 12.75 -17.38 2.37
N PRO A 87 12.47 -16.55 3.39
CA PRO A 87 12.57 -15.11 3.26
C PRO A 87 14.03 -14.67 3.05
N VAL A 88 14.20 -13.61 2.27
CA VAL A 88 15.43 -12.87 2.03
C VAL A 88 15.25 -11.48 2.65
N MET A 89 16.24 -11.07 3.43
CA MET A 89 16.29 -9.75 4.03
C MET A 89 17.15 -8.83 3.16
N GLU A 90 16.62 -7.66 2.86
CA GLU A 90 17.30 -6.58 2.15
C GLU A 90 17.24 -5.31 3.00
N ARG A 91 18.12 -4.36 2.73
CA ARG A 91 18.18 -3.06 3.40
C ARG A 91 18.24 -1.96 2.35
N ILE A 92 17.41 -0.93 2.51
CA ILE A 92 17.58 0.33 1.80
C ILE A 92 18.57 1.16 2.63
N ALA A 93 19.81 1.27 2.16
CA ALA A 93 20.84 2.00 2.88
C ALA A 93 20.46 3.48 3.05
N GLY A 94 20.64 4.03 4.25
CA GLY A 94 20.30 5.44 4.55
C GLY A 94 18.84 5.69 4.91
N ALA A 95 17.92 4.78 4.56
CA ALA A 95 16.50 4.97 4.84
C ALA A 95 16.18 4.80 6.33
N GLY A 96 15.00 5.28 6.74
CA GLY A 96 14.52 5.14 8.11
C GLY A 96 14.93 6.27 9.05
N LEU A 97 14.62 6.08 10.33
CA LEU A 97 14.79 7.08 11.37
C LEU A 97 15.74 6.63 12.49
N TRP A 98 15.74 5.35 12.86
CA TRP A 98 16.33 4.91 14.13
C TRP A 98 17.55 3.99 14.01
N ASP A 99 17.82 3.44 12.84
CA ASP A 99 18.91 2.47 12.67
C ASP A 99 20.28 3.13 12.47
N ASP A 100 21.34 2.34 12.69
CA ASP A 100 22.73 2.82 12.67
C ASP A 100 23.16 3.48 11.34
N ASP A 101 22.57 3.05 10.21
CA ASP A 101 22.82 3.63 8.88
C ASP A 101 21.74 4.61 8.42
N SER A 102 20.72 4.89 9.23
CA SER A 102 19.66 5.84 8.87
C SER A 102 20.18 7.28 8.82
N GLU A 103 19.82 8.00 7.75
CA GLU A 103 20.10 9.43 7.57
C GLU A 103 19.03 10.33 8.21
N GLY A 104 17.98 9.73 8.79
CA GLY A 104 17.00 10.43 9.62
C GLY A 104 15.84 11.08 8.86
N TRP A 105 15.57 10.65 7.61
CA TRP A 105 14.48 11.19 6.79
C TRP A 105 13.07 10.84 7.28
N GLY A 106 12.95 9.91 8.23
CA GLY A 106 11.69 9.39 8.73
C GLY A 106 11.32 8.06 8.10
N TYR A 107 10.06 7.66 8.24
CA TYR A 107 9.66 6.28 7.99
C TYR A 107 9.42 5.97 6.51
N MET A 108 9.72 4.73 6.12
CA MET A 108 9.23 4.15 4.88
C MET A 108 7.75 3.80 5.02
N ASN A 109 6.94 4.25 4.06
CA ASN A 109 5.47 4.19 4.16
C ASN A 109 4.83 3.34 3.06
N ALA A 110 5.48 3.16 1.92
CA ALA A 110 4.93 2.38 0.82
C ALA A 110 6.01 1.59 0.08
N VAL A 111 5.61 0.42 -0.42
CA VAL A 111 6.35 -0.38 -1.40
C VAL A 111 5.38 -0.88 -2.46
N ARG A 112 5.78 -0.90 -3.73
CA ARG A 112 4.93 -1.31 -4.84
C ARG A 112 5.73 -1.82 -6.02
N GLN A 113 5.24 -2.86 -6.69
CA GLN A 113 5.71 -3.20 -8.03
C GLN A 113 5.06 -2.27 -9.06
N ILE A 114 5.88 -1.63 -9.90
CA ILE A 114 5.44 -0.78 -11.01
C ILE A 114 6.23 -1.21 -12.25
N GLY A 115 5.54 -1.70 -13.28
CA GLY A 115 6.20 -2.38 -14.39
C GLY A 115 6.92 -3.63 -13.91
N ALA A 116 8.21 -3.76 -14.24
CA ALA A 116 9.03 -4.90 -13.85
C ALA A 116 9.72 -4.69 -12.49
N ARG A 117 9.80 -3.45 -12.00
CA ARG A 117 10.61 -3.09 -10.83
C ARG A 117 9.79 -2.88 -9.56
N LEU A 118 10.48 -2.99 -8.43
CA LEU A 118 9.97 -2.54 -7.13
C LEU A 118 10.39 -1.10 -6.84
N TYR A 119 9.46 -0.35 -6.26
CA TYR A 119 9.69 1.01 -5.76
C TYR A 119 9.23 1.12 -4.31
N ALA A 120 9.88 1.99 -3.55
CA ALA A 120 9.49 2.33 -2.18
C ALA A 120 9.58 3.84 -1.95
N CYS A 121 8.74 4.39 -1.07
CA CYS A 121 8.81 5.79 -0.67
C CYS A 121 8.46 6.00 0.80
N GLY A 122 8.87 7.14 1.34
CA GLY A 122 8.66 7.49 2.74
C GLY A 122 8.73 8.98 3.02
N ASP A 123 8.88 9.30 4.30
CA ASP A 123 9.03 10.66 4.81
C ASP A 123 10.32 11.33 4.30
N GLY A 124 10.43 12.64 4.43
CA GLY A 124 11.58 13.40 3.92
C GLY A 124 11.70 13.38 2.39
N GLY A 125 10.67 12.94 1.68
CA GLY A 125 10.66 12.85 0.22
C GLY A 125 11.51 11.72 -0.35
N GLN A 126 11.89 10.72 0.47
CA GLN A 126 12.75 9.62 0.03
C GLN A 126 12.00 8.65 -0.90
N VAL A 127 12.64 8.28 -2.02
CA VAL A 127 12.07 7.38 -3.03
C VAL A 127 13.17 6.51 -3.63
N TYR A 128 12.94 5.21 -3.61
CA TYR A 128 13.92 4.21 -4.05
C TYR A 128 13.34 3.30 -5.13
N CYS A 129 14.21 2.84 -6.02
CA CYS A 129 13.93 1.79 -6.99
C CYS A 129 14.86 0.61 -6.71
N ARG A 130 14.35 -0.62 -6.72
CA ARG A 130 15.18 -1.82 -6.71
C ARG A 130 15.69 -2.07 -8.13
N GLU A 131 16.99 -2.00 -8.33
CA GLU A 131 17.67 -2.38 -9.56
C GLU A 131 18.13 -3.84 -9.52
N ASN A 132 18.38 -4.41 -10.70
CA ASN A 132 18.83 -5.79 -10.88
C ASN A 132 17.84 -6.86 -10.38
N ASP A 133 16.56 -6.71 -10.71
CA ASP A 133 15.51 -7.74 -10.47
C ASP A 133 15.71 -9.04 -11.29
N GLY A 134 16.72 -9.08 -12.17
CA GLY A 134 17.17 -10.26 -12.91
C GLY A 134 16.22 -10.68 -14.04
N GLU A 135 16.69 -10.61 -15.29
CA GLU A 135 16.17 -11.50 -16.33
C GLU A 135 16.71 -12.91 -16.06
N GLY A 136 15.82 -13.86 -15.75
CA GLY A 136 16.16 -15.26 -15.46
C GLY A 136 16.31 -15.56 -13.97
N ASP A 137 16.34 -16.85 -13.63
CA ASP A 137 16.31 -17.45 -12.27
C ASP A 137 17.48 -17.06 -11.32
N SER A 138 18.17 -15.95 -11.59
CA SER A 138 19.20 -15.39 -10.73
C SER A 138 18.55 -14.57 -9.62
N GLU A 139 18.35 -15.21 -8.47
CA GLU A 139 18.00 -14.61 -7.19
C GLU A 139 19.11 -13.67 -6.68
N GLY A 140 19.46 -12.65 -7.47
CA GLY A 140 20.50 -11.68 -7.13
C GLY A 140 20.07 -10.74 -6.00
N GLU A 141 21.07 -10.33 -5.22
CA GLU A 141 21.01 -9.17 -4.33
C GLU A 141 20.70 -7.94 -5.19
N GLY A 142 19.43 -7.55 -5.24
CA GLY A 142 19.04 -6.31 -5.90
C GLY A 142 19.47 -5.13 -5.06
N GLU A 143 19.81 -4.05 -5.73
CA GLU A 143 20.30 -2.84 -5.09
C GLU A 143 19.19 -1.81 -5.07
N TRP A 144 18.93 -1.21 -3.91
CA TRP A 144 17.97 -0.12 -3.79
C TRP A 144 18.70 1.21 -4.03
N VAL A 145 18.31 1.91 -5.09
CA VAL A 145 18.93 3.17 -5.51
C VAL A 145 17.94 4.33 -5.37
N HIS A 146 18.45 5.50 -5.00
CA HIS A 146 17.65 6.73 -4.96
C HIS A 146 17.14 7.11 -6.35
N VAL A 147 15.86 7.46 -6.41
CA VAL A 147 15.19 8.01 -7.61
C VAL A 147 14.39 9.27 -7.27
N ASP A 148 14.69 9.91 -6.14
CA ASP A 148 14.01 11.06 -5.54
C ASP A 148 14.66 12.41 -5.87
N HIS A 149 15.39 12.50 -6.98
CA HIS A 149 16.06 13.74 -7.38
C HIS A 149 15.06 14.91 -7.46
N GLY A 150 15.29 15.95 -6.65
CA GLY A 150 14.42 17.12 -6.53
C GLY A 150 13.29 17.00 -5.50
N LEU A 151 13.10 15.83 -4.87
CA LEU A 151 12.16 15.60 -3.77
C LEU A 151 12.86 15.39 -2.43
N LEU A 152 13.96 14.62 -2.39
CA LEU A 152 14.65 14.27 -1.16
C LEU A 152 15.10 15.51 -0.39
N GLN A 153 14.67 15.60 0.86
CA GLN A 153 15.05 16.68 1.76
C GLN A 153 16.47 16.42 2.33
N PRO A 154 17.22 17.47 2.70
CA PRO A 154 18.52 17.29 3.36
C PRO A 154 18.39 16.43 4.61
N SER A 155 19.37 15.58 4.91
CA SER A 155 19.35 14.72 6.11
C SER A 155 19.29 15.52 7.41
N GLU A 156 19.93 16.70 7.44
CA GLU A 156 19.82 17.63 8.57
C GLU A 156 18.56 18.50 8.47
N GLY A 157 17.76 18.52 9.55
CA GLY A 157 16.66 19.47 9.73
C GLY A 157 15.31 18.80 10.00
N GLU A 158 14.25 19.61 10.01
CA GLU A 158 12.88 19.11 10.04
C GLU A 158 12.44 18.77 8.61
N HIS A 159 11.82 17.60 8.47
CA HIS A 159 11.25 17.13 7.22
C HIS A 159 9.74 17.30 7.23
N ASN A 160 9.20 17.74 6.10
CA ASN A 160 7.77 18.04 5.97
C ASN A 160 7.10 17.29 4.81
N LEU A 161 7.86 16.64 3.92
CA LEU A 161 7.31 15.84 2.82
C LEU A 161 7.06 14.41 3.29
N MET A 162 5.79 14.09 3.56
CA MET A 162 5.36 12.78 4.04
C MET A 162 4.71 12.00 2.89
N LEU A 163 5.48 11.15 2.20
CA LEU A 163 4.98 10.36 1.07
C LEU A 163 4.31 9.08 1.59
N ASN A 164 3.03 8.91 1.31
CA ASN A 164 2.21 7.82 1.86
C ASN A 164 1.95 6.69 0.84
N ALA A 165 1.92 7.00 -0.45
CA ALA A 165 1.58 6.02 -1.49
C ALA A 165 2.39 6.25 -2.76
N ILE A 166 2.68 5.15 -3.45
CA ILE A 166 3.34 5.11 -4.75
C ILE A 166 2.63 4.13 -5.67
N ALA A 167 2.30 4.57 -6.87
CA ALA A 167 1.65 3.74 -7.89
C ALA A 167 1.90 4.32 -9.28
N GLY A 168 1.73 3.52 -10.33
CA GLY A 168 1.81 4.03 -11.69
C GLY A 168 1.38 2.98 -12.71
N PRO A 169 0.85 3.41 -13.87
CA PRO A 169 0.58 2.50 -14.99
C PRO A 169 1.83 1.85 -15.57
N GLY A 170 3.02 2.40 -15.33
CA GLY A 170 4.31 1.84 -15.76
C GLY A 170 5.51 2.66 -15.27
N GLU A 171 6.71 2.18 -15.55
CA GLU A 171 7.98 2.80 -15.10
C GLU A 171 8.21 4.22 -15.66
N ASP A 172 7.58 4.53 -16.80
CA ASP A 172 7.62 5.84 -17.47
C ASP A 172 6.52 6.80 -17.00
N SER A 173 5.67 6.39 -16.05
CA SER A 173 4.62 7.23 -15.48
C SER A 173 4.29 6.76 -14.07
N ILE A 174 4.96 7.36 -13.08
CA ILE A 174 4.80 7.03 -11.66
C ILE A 174 4.21 8.23 -10.92
N TYR A 175 3.33 7.96 -9.97
CA TYR A 175 2.72 8.93 -9.08
C TYR A 175 3.11 8.67 -7.63
N LEU A 176 3.32 9.75 -6.90
CA LEU A 176 3.47 9.76 -5.45
C LEU A 176 2.36 10.58 -4.84
N ALA A 177 1.72 10.06 -3.79
CA ALA A 177 0.72 10.80 -3.02
C ALA A 177 1.13 10.85 -1.55
N GLY A 178 0.81 11.97 -0.90
CA GLY A 178 1.21 12.21 0.48
C GLY A 178 0.67 13.53 1.01
N TRP A 179 1.43 14.16 1.89
CA TRP A 179 1.09 15.45 2.46
C TRP A 179 2.31 16.25 2.94
N ASP A 180 2.16 17.56 2.95
CA ASP A 180 3.10 18.50 3.54
C ASP A 180 2.67 18.76 5.00
N SER A 181 3.52 18.42 5.96
CA SER A 181 3.17 18.54 7.38
C SER A 181 3.08 19.97 7.89
N ASP A 182 3.86 20.88 7.30
CA ASP A 182 3.87 22.29 7.70
C ASP A 182 2.64 23.02 7.17
N ARG A 183 2.21 22.65 5.96
CA ARG A 183 1.04 23.25 5.30
C ARG A 183 -0.27 22.53 5.65
N ASN A 184 -0.18 21.31 6.17
CA ASN A 184 -1.30 20.40 6.35
C ASN A 184 -2.13 20.22 5.05
N ALA A 185 -1.43 20.05 3.92
CA ALA A 185 -2.00 19.98 2.58
C ALA A 185 -1.57 18.71 1.85
N GLY A 186 -2.42 18.19 0.98
CA GLY A 186 -2.12 17.03 0.13
C GLY A 186 -1.01 17.31 -0.86
N LEU A 187 -0.25 16.27 -1.18
CA LEU A 187 0.80 16.31 -2.19
C LEU A 187 0.52 15.24 -3.24
N LEU A 188 0.70 15.61 -4.51
CA LEU A 188 0.71 14.69 -5.64
C LEU A 188 1.89 15.05 -6.54
N PHE A 189 2.71 14.07 -6.87
CA PHE A 189 3.81 14.22 -7.83
C PHE A 189 3.69 13.20 -8.95
N HIS A 190 4.21 13.56 -10.12
CA HIS A 190 4.35 12.68 -11.27
C HIS A 190 5.81 12.63 -11.73
N ARG A 191 6.26 11.44 -12.11
CA ARG A 191 7.54 11.21 -12.80
C ARG A 191 7.29 10.54 -14.13
N GLY A 192 7.72 11.21 -15.19
CA GLY A 192 7.68 10.71 -16.57
C GLY A 192 8.93 9.91 -16.94
N ALA A 193 9.02 9.56 -18.24
CA ALA A 193 10.19 8.89 -18.83
C ALA A 193 11.50 9.70 -18.76
N ASP A 194 11.42 11.02 -18.56
CA ASP A 194 12.59 11.89 -18.34
C ASP A 194 13.21 11.70 -16.95
N GLY A 195 12.50 11.01 -16.06
CA GLY A 195 12.93 10.66 -14.73
C GLY A 195 12.84 11.79 -13.70
N ALA A 196 12.27 12.95 -14.05
CA ALA A 196 12.13 14.07 -13.14
C ALA A 196 10.78 14.04 -12.43
N TRP A 197 10.78 14.32 -11.12
CA TRP A 197 9.55 14.53 -10.36
C TRP A 197 8.99 15.92 -10.59
N THR A 198 7.71 16.00 -10.91
CA THR A 198 6.97 17.23 -11.13
C THR A 198 5.76 17.28 -10.20
N PRO A 199 5.51 18.40 -9.50
CA PRO A 199 4.32 18.53 -8.68
C PRO A 199 3.08 18.60 -9.57
N VAL A 200 2.05 17.85 -9.20
CA VAL A 200 0.70 17.94 -9.78
C VAL A 200 -0.12 18.84 -8.85
N PRO A 201 -0.60 20.01 -9.31
CA PRO A 201 -1.38 20.91 -8.47
C PRO A 201 -2.67 20.24 -8.01
N VAL A 202 -2.86 20.16 -6.69
CA VAL A 202 -4.07 19.63 -6.03
C VAL A 202 -4.41 20.52 -4.83
N GLU A 203 -5.69 20.70 -4.56
CA GLU A 203 -6.20 21.48 -3.41
C GLU A 203 -6.94 20.58 -2.43
N THR A 204 -6.26 19.59 -1.89
CA THR A 204 -6.84 18.60 -0.97
C THR A 204 -6.16 18.61 0.40
N ALA A 205 -6.78 17.95 1.37
CA ALA A 205 -6.08 17.51 2.58
C ALA A 205 -5.12 16.34 2.24
N LYS A 206 -4.63 15.66 3.27
CA LYS A 206 -3.63 14.58 3.14
C LYS A 206 -4.11 13.47 2.19
N LEU A 207 -3.28 13.09 1.23
CA LEU A 207 -3.55 11.92 0.37
C LEU A 207 -2.85 10.68 0.96
N THR A 208 -3.54 9.54 0.92
CA THR A 208 -3.08 8.31 1.58
C THR A 208 -3.04 7.10 0.65
N GLY A 209 -3.83 7.09 -0.42
CA GLY A 209 -3.97 5.94 -1.31
C GLY A 209 -3.99 6.34 -2.78
N LEU A 210 -3.52 5.43 -3.63
CA LEU A 210 -3.51 5.55 -5.08
C LEU A 210 -4.00 4.23 -5.71
N CYS A 211 -4.86 4.33 -6.73
CA CYS A 211 -5.27 3.17 -7.53
C CYS A 211 -5.19 3.49 -9.03
N VAL A 212 -4.46 2.68 -9.77
CA VAL A 212 -4.34 2.82 -11.22
C VAL A 212 -5.54 2.17 -11.88
N GLU A 213 -6.34 2.95 -12.61
CA GLU A 213 -7.45 2.46 -13.44
C GLU A 213 -6.96 2.06 -14.84
N GLY A 214 -6.02 2.83 -15.38
CA GLY A 214 -5.45 2.61 -16.70
C GLY A 214 -4.28 3.54 -17.01
N PRO A 215 -3.78 3.54 -18.26
CA PRO A 215 -2.61 4.34 -18.66
C PRO A 215 -2.74 5.84 -18.39
N ASP A 216 -3.96 6.39 -18.55
CA ASP A 216 -4.25 7.82 -18.41
C ASP A 216 -5.27 8.11 -17.29
N ALA A 217 -5.45 7.18 -16.36
CA ALA A 217 -6.44 7.28 -15.30
C ALA A 217 -5.95 6.66 -13.99
N VAL A 218 -5.85 7.50 -12.96
CA VAL A 218 -5.43 7.18 -11.61
C VAL A 218 -6.40 7.83 -10.64
N TRP A 219 -6.79 7.07 -9.62
CA TRP A 219 -7.53 7.54 -8.47
C TRP A 219 -6.56 7.86 -7.33
N ALA A 220 -6.81 8.97 -6.63
CA ALA A 220 -6.14 9.28 -5.37
C ALA A 220 -7.20 9.56 -4.30
N CYS A 221 -7.05 9.00 -3.11
CA CYS A 221 -7.95 9.26 -1.99
C CYS A 221 -7.18 9.76 -0.76
N GLY A 222 -7.92 10.32 0.20
CA GLY A 222 -7.31 10.72 1.46
C GLY A 222 -8.27 11.27 2.50
N HIS A 223 -7.71 12.11 3.36
CA HIS A 223 -8.40 12.73 4.48
C HIS A 223 -9.41 13.78 4.04
N GLY A 224 -10.40 14.04 4.90
CA GLY A 224 -11.41 15.08 4.67
C GLY A 224 -12.21 14.88 3.38
N GLY A 225 -12.50 13.62 3.03
CA GLY A 225 -13.28 13.26 1.85
C GLY A 225 -12.52 13.37 0.52
N ALA A 226 -11.22 13.68 0.54
CA ALA A 226 -10.43 13.91 -0.68
C ALA A 226 -10.50 12.71 -1.64
N LEU A 227 -10.94 12.97 -2.86
CA LEU A 227 -10.99 11.98 -3.93
C LEU A 227 -10.73 12.65 -5.28
N LEU A 228 -9.64 12.26 -5.92
CA LEU A 228 -9.20 12.81 -7.20
C LEU A 228 -9.20 11.70 -8.26
N HIS A 229 -9.51 12.08 -9.49
CA HIS A 229 -9.42 11.19 -10.64
C HIS A 229 -8.82 11.90 -11.85
N GLY A 230 -7.87 11.25 -12.51
CA GLY A 230 -7.27 11.77 -13.73
C GLY A 230 -5.84 11.29 -13.94
N SER A 231 -5.03 12.10 -14.61
CA SER A 231 -3.63 11.81 -14.90
C SER A 231 -2.81 13.10 -15.02
N HIS A 232 -1.48 12.99 -15.05
CA HIS A 232 -0.61 14.13 -15.33
C HIS A 232 -0.91 14.77 -16.69
N ALA A 233 -1.17 13.95 -17.73
CA ALA A 233 -1.44 14.45 -19.08
C ALA A 233 -2.82 15.13 -19.20
N GLY A 234 -3.85 14.57 -18.55
CA GLY A 234 -5.22 15.08 -18.59
C GLY A 234 -5.58 16.09 -17.49
N GLY A 235 -4.74 16.21 -16.46
CA GLY A 235 -5.08 16.86 -15.20
C GLY A 235 -5.86 15.93 -14.26
N PHE A 236 -5.82 16.24 -12.96
CA PHE A 236 -6.68 15.61 -11.95
C PHE A 236 -7.91 16.47 -11.70
N THR A 237 -9.07 15.83 -11.63
CA THR A 237 -10.32 16.45 -11.22
C THR A 237 -10.63 16.03 -9.80
N ASP A 238 -11.01 17.01 -8.96
CA ASP A 238 -11.61 16.73 -7.66
C ASP A 238 -13.04 16.23 -7.87
N VAL A 239 -13.28 14.99 -7.43
CA VAL A 239 -14.54 14.28 -7.54
C VAL A 239 -15.06 13.83 -6.16
N SER A 240 -14.62 14.52 -5.11
CA SER A 240 -15.12 14.36 -3.75
C SER A 240 -16.63 14.58 -3.67
N ALA A 241 -17.29 13.79 -2.83
CA ALA A 241 -18.71 14.00 -2.52
C ALA A 241 -18.86 15.27 -1.67
N LEU A 242 -19.96 16.01 -1.90
CA LEU A 242 -20.27 17.20 -1.11
C LEU A 242 -20.43 16.85 0.37
N ASP A 243 -19.90 17.70 1.25
CA ASP A 243 -19.92 17.57 2.72
C ASP A 243 -19.25 16.29 3.27
N ASP A 244 -18.47 15.60 2.44
CA ASP A 244 -17.70 14.46 2.90
C ASP A 244 -16.49 14.90 3.73
N THR A 245 -16.37 14.31 4.92
CA THR A 245 -15.30 14.60 5.88
C THR A 245 -14.57 13.34 6.33
N ARG A 246 -14.87 12.20 5.69
CA ARG A 246 -14.29 10.90 6.05
C ARG A 246 -12.80 10.88 5.75
N ASN A 247 -12.06 10.09 6.52
CA ASN A 247 -10.66 9.83 6.21
C ASN A 247 -10.56 8.50 5.49
N TYR A 248 -10.39 8.57 4.17
CA TYR A 248 -10.12 7.39 3.36
C TYR A 248 -8.70 6.94 3.59
N SER A 249 -8.53 5.65 3.90
CA SER A 249 -7.20 5.05 4.03
C SER A 249 -6.71 4.50 2.71
N ASP A 250 -7.60 3.94 1.89
CA ASP A 250 -7.25 3.30 0.61
C ASP A 250 -8.40 3.33 -0.39
N VAL A 251 -8.08 3.13 -1.67
CA VAL A 251 -9.00 3.11 -2.80
C VAL A 251 -8.68 1.91 -3.71
N ALA A 252 -9.72 1.21 -4.17
CA ALA A 252 -9.56 0.12 -5.13
C ALA A 252 -10.69 0.12 -6.17
N ILE A 253 -10.34 -0.32 -7.38
CA ILE A 253 -11.31 -0.52 -8.45
C ILE A 253 -11.66 -2.00 -8.53
N TYR A 254 -12.94 -2.32 -8.48
CA TYR A 254 -13.45 -3.67 -8.65
C TYR A 254 -14.57 -3.69 -9.68
N GLY A 255 -14.32 -4.27 -10.84
CA GLY A 255 -15.20 -4.12 -12.00
C GLY A 255 -15.19 -2.68 -12.50
N ASP A 256 -16.37 -2.06 -12.60
CA ASP A 256 -16.59 -0.66 -12.97
C ASP A 256 -16.82 0.25 -11.75
N LYS A 257 -16.56 -0.26 -10.54
CA LYS A 257 -16.87 0.39 -9.27
C LYS A 257 -15.62 0.78 -8.52
N VAL A 258 -15.69 1.95 -7.87
CA VAL A 258 -14.61 2.51 -7.04
C VAL A 258 -14.97 2.36 -5.57
N TYR A 259 -14.23 1.52 -4.87
CA TYR A 259 -14.39 1.25 -3.44
C TYR A 259 -13.37 2.06 -2.64
N LEU A 260 -13.82 2.53 -1.48
CA LEU A 260 -13.05 3.35 -0.55
C LEU A 260 -13.12 2.71 0.84
N ALA A 261 -11.97 2.64 1.52
CA ALA A 261 -11.88 2.12 2.88
C ALA A 261 -11.74 3.25 3.89
N THR A 262 -12.41 3.11 5.04
CA THR A 262 -12.17 3.90 6.24
C THR A 262 -12.15 2.97 7.45
N ALA A 263 -11.65 3.46 8.58
CA ALA A 263 -11.72 2.74 9.86
C ALA A 263 -13.17 2.44 10.32
N GLU A 264 -14.18 3.02 9.68
CA GLU A 264 -15.61 2.80 9.96
C GLU A 264 -16.28 1.82 8.98
N GLY A 265 -15.56 1.35 7.94
CA GLY A 265 -16.05 0.36 6.98
C GLY A 265 -15.72 0.70 5.53
N LEU A 266 -16.60 0.24 4.64
CA LEU A 266 -16.44 0.37 3.19
C LEU A 266 -17.45 1.33 2.60
N PHE A 267 -17.01 2.05 1.58
CA PHE A 267 -17.84 2.97 0.82
C PHE A 267 -17.66 2.73 -0.66
N LEU A 268 -18.71 2.99 -1.42
CA LEU A 268 -18.75 2.85 -2.86
C LEU A 268 -19.05 4.22 -3.46
N ARG A 269 -18.25 4.63 -4.44
CA ARG A 269 -18.57 5.79 -5.28
C ARG A 269 -19.49 5.37 -6.42
N GLU A 270 -20.68 5.96 -6.47
CA GLU A 270 -21.64 5.83 -7.56
C GLU A 270 -21.99 7.21 -8.11
N GLY A 271 -21.49 7.54 -9.31
CA GLY A 271 -21.58 8.90 -9.84
C GLY A 271 -20.86 9.89 -8.92
N ASP A 272 -21.59 10.89 -8.44
CA ASP A 272 -21.08 11.93 -7.54
C ASP A 272 -21.33 11.64 -6.04
N ALA A 273 -21.97 10.51 -5.73
CA ALA A 273 -22.26 10.10 -4.35
C ALA A 273 -21.27 9.05 -3.86
N VAL A 274 -21.01 9.05 -2.55
CA VAL A 274 -20.21 8.02 -1.88
C VAL A 274 -20.99 7.43 -0.71
N GLU A 275 -21.50 6.23 -0.91
CA GLU A 275 -22.45 5.55 -0.01
C GLU A 275 -21.80 4.40 0.76
N PRO A 276 -22.22 4.11 2.00
CA PRO A 276 -21.72 2.96 2.73
C PRO A 276 -22.12 1.65 2.03
N VAL A 277 -21.19 0.71 2.00
CA VAL A 277 -21.45 -0.64 1.45
C VAL A 277 -22.14 -1.48 2.51
N ASP A 278 -23.36 -1.93 2.22
CA ASP A 278 -23.99 -3.00 2.99
C ASP A 278 -23.38 -4.35 2.61
N THR A 279 -22.62 -4.94 3.52
CA THR A 279 -22.01 -6.24 3.28
C THR A 279 -22.96 -7.42 3.55
N GLY A 280 -24.10 -7.18 4.19
CA GLY A 280 -25.02 -8.24 4.65
C GLY A 280 -24.44 -9.15 5.74
N LEU A 281 -23.23 -8.88 6.21
CA LEU A 281 -22.57 -9.64 7.27
C LEU A 281 -23.12 -9.25 8.64
N VAL A 282 -23.13 -10.19 9.58
CA VAL A 282 -23.52 -9.95 10.97
C VAL A 282 -22.38 -10.41 11.90
N PRO A 283 -21.77 -9.50 12.68
CA PRO A 283 -21.90 -8.03 12.62
C PRO A 283 -21.47 -7.45 11.26
N ALA A 284 -21.90 -6.23 10.97
CA ALA A 284 -21.50 -5.50 9.76
C ALA A 284 -19.99 -5.26 9.75
N HIS A 285 -19.41 -5.14 8.55
CA HIS A 285 -17.99 -4.83 8.41
C HIS A 285 -17.75 -3.32 8.60
N ALA A 286 -17.31 -2.94 9.79
CA ALA A 286 -17.07 -1.56 10.19
C ALA A 286 -15.58 -1.33 10.52
N ASP A 287 -14.69 -1.81 9.66
CA ASP A 287 -13.24 -1.80 9.86
C ASP A 287 -12.52 -1.98 8.53
N GLY A 288 -12.46 -0.94 7.70
CA GLY A 288 -11.69 -0.92 6.46
C GLY A 288 -10.30 -0.31 6.68
N HIS A 289 -9.30 -0.83 5.96
CA HIS A 289 -7.98 -0.19 5.94
C HIS A 289 -7.28 -0.33 4.59
N VAL A 290 -7.00 -1.55 4.15
CA VAL A 290 -6.33 -1.87 2.87
C VAL A 290 -7.33 -2.55 1.93
N LEU A 291 -7.34 -2.15 0.67
CA LEU A 291 -8.19 -2.69 -0.38
C LEU A 291 -7.38 -3.31 -1.51
N GLN A 292 -7.77 -4.50 -1.95
CA GLN A 292 -7.11 -5.16 -3.09
C GLN A 292 -8.10 -5.93 -3.96
N ALA A 293 -8.22 -5.52 -5.22
CA ALA A 293 -8.93 -6.29 -6.24
C ALA A 293 -7.94 -7.22 -6.96
N VAL A 294 -8.10 -8.54 -6.78
CA VAL A 294 -7.24 -9.55 -7.38
C VAL A 294 -8.02 -10.85 -7.59
N ASP A 295 -7.76 -11.56 -8.69
CA ASP A 295 -8.40 -12.87 -8.97
C ASP A 295 -9.94 -12.85 -8.86
N GLY A 296 -10.55 -11.79 -9.41
CA GLY A 296 -12.00 -11.62 -9.46
C GLY A 296 -12.68 -11.37 -8.10
N VAL A 297 -11.91 -11.14 -7.04
CA VAL A 297 -12.44 -10.76 -5.72
C VAL A 297 -11.91 -9.41 -5.27
N LEU A 298 -12.69 -8.70 -4.45
CA LEU A 298 -12.23 -7.53 -3.69
C LEU A 298 -11.99 -7.95 -2.24
N TRP A 299 -10.76 -7.77 -1.79
CA TRP A 299 -10.39 -7.89 -0.39
C TRP A 299 -10.51 -6.54 0.31
N SER A 300 -11.16 -6.53 1.47
CA SER A 300 -11.06 -5.47 2.46
C SER A 300 -10.40 -6.02 3.72
N ILE A 301 -9.24 -5.48 4.03
CA ILE A 301 -8.41 -5.88 5.16
C ILE A 301 -8.44 -4.72 6.14
N GLY A 302 -9.19 -4.89 7.22
CA GLY A 302 -9.26 -3.96 8.34
C GLY A 302 -8.14 -4.15 9.35
N TYR A 303 -8.17 -3.36 10.41
CA TYR A 303 -7.25 -3.50 11.54
C TYR A 303 -7.49 -4.77 12.35
N ARG A 304 -8.70 -5.33 12.28
CA ARG A 304 -9.16 -6.50 13.04
C ARG A 304 -10.10 -7.44 12.27
N ASP A 305 -10.84 -6.94 11.27
CA ASP A 305 -11.77 -7.70 10.44
C ASP A 305 -11.26 -7.83 9.00
N ILE A 306 -11.46 -9.00 8.38
CA ILE A 306 -11.07 -9.25 6.99
C ILE A 306 -12.28 -9.78 6.26
N VAL A 307 -12.66 -9.13 5.17
CA VAL A 307 -13.78 -9.56 4.33
C VAL A 307 -13.39 -9.62 2.86
N ARG A 308 -14.04 -10.50 2.10
CA ARG A 308 -13.81 -10.71 0.67
C ARG A 308 -15.13 -10.70 -0.07
N PHE A 309 -15.20 -9.96 -1.16
CA PHE A 309 -16.35 -9.90 -2.06
C PHE A 309 -16.05 -10.60 -3.37
N ASP A 310 -16.93 -11.49 -3.82
CA ASP A 310 -16.77 -12.24 -5.08
C ASP A 310 -17.58 -11.68 -6.25
N GLY A 311 -18.15 -10.47 -6.09
CA GLY A 311 -19.04 -9.86 -7.07
C GLY A 311 -20.51 -10.14 -6.79
N THR A 312 -20.82 -11.09 -5.92
CA THR A 312 -22.20 -11.44 -5.54
C THR A 312 -22.42 -11.36 -4.03
N SER A 313 -21.47 -11.85 -3.22
CA SER A 313 -21.62 -11.93 -1.77
C SER A 313 -20.33 -11.61 -1.04
N TRP A 314 -20.48 -11.04 0.15
CA TRP A 314 -19.37 -10.83 1.08
C TRP A 314 -19.20 -12.04 1.99
N GLU A 315 -17.95 -12.41 2.20
CA GLU A 315 -17.55 -13.45 3.14
C GLU A 315 -16.58 -12.85 4.15
N ARG A 316 -16.80 -13.16 5.43
CA ARG A 316 -15.84 -12.84 6.50
C ARG A 316 -14.80 -13.93 6.65
N ILE A 317 -13.53 -13.55 6.59
CA ILE A 317 -12.41 -14.44 6.82
C ILE A 317 -12.01 -14.37 8.30
N VAL A 318 -12.28 -15.45 9.03
CA VAL A 318 -12.00 -15.50 10.47
C VAL A 318 -10.49 -15.49 10.72
N PHE A 319 -10.00 -14.41 11.32
CA PHE A 319 -8.61 -14.28 11.71
C PHE A 319 -8.41 -14.67 13.19
N PRO A 320 -7.67 -15.75 13.49
CA PRO A 320 -7.52 -16.26 14.86
C PRO A 320 -6.66 -15.35 15.77
N GLY A 321 -5.98 -14.36 15.20
CA GLY A 321 -5.19 -13.39 15.95
C GLY A 321 -6.01 -12.36 16.75
N ASN A 322 -7.33 -12.37 16.58
CA ASN A 322 -8.29 -11.49 17.25
C ASN A 322 -9.46 -12.28 17.86
N PRO A 323 -10.11 -11.74 18.91
CA PRO A 323 -11.41 -12.24 19.33
C PRO A 323 -12.42 -12.19 18.18
N PRO A 324 -13.47 -13.04 18.19
CA PRO A 324 -14.56 -12.94 17.23
C PRO A 324 -15.13 -11.52 17.17
N ILE A 325 -15.46 -11.06 15.97
CA ILE A 325 -16.17 -9.78 15.77
C ILE A 325 -17.53 -9.90 16.46
N ALA A 326 -17.81 -8.95 17.36
CA ALA A 326 -19.01 -8.89 18.18
C ALA A 326 -19.88 -7.71 17.79
#